data_AF-A0A4V2AH42-F1
#
_entry.id   AF-A0A4V2AH42-F1
#
_cell.length_a   1.000
_cell.length_b   1.000
_cell.length_c   1.000
_cell.angle_alpha   90.00
_cell.angle_beta   90.00
_cell.angle_gamma   90.00
#
_symmetry.space_group_name_H-M   'P 1'
#
loop_
_entity.id
_entity.type
_entity.pdbx_description
1 polymer ?
#
loop_
_entity_poly.entity_id
_entity_poly.type
_entity_poly.pdbx_seq_one_letter_code
_entity_poly.pdbx_strand_id
1 'polypeptide(L)'
;MVQRRRTVLKAAAGAAVAASPLAFLFRREARADGGPLVPDPARVLDLPPGFRYTILQRAFEPMSDGSRVPARPDGMACFSDAPGTLTLMRNHELDKGLSDSGLDRAPPEAFDAKAGGGVTRVVLSEKTLDVLSSNRVLAGTLRNCGGGASPWGWLSCEESVDPGHGYVFLCRTDAERLAAPQRLPAYGRFRHEAACVDPSTLTAYLSEDETDGSFYRYRPSDRSRPHDSGKLQALRVRGVPRFDTSRDLEQGIRLQVEWVDVANPDPKDTTVRRQAAAAGAARFCRGEGVFYKDGVVYLCCTSGGRQGTGQVFKLSLGDAGKPDMLELFAESPGASVLDMPDNICVAPWGDVLVAEDGSGEQLVRGITPEGRVYDLARNAKSHGELTGICTSPSGNVIFVNLQMDGLTLAITGPVAELSRRGKHFARRPL
;
A
#
# COMPACT_ATOMS: atom_id res chain seq x y z
N MET A 1 -53.06 -1.36 28.65
CA MET A 1 -52.45 -1.61 29.97
C MET A 1 -52.24 -3.13 30.09
N VAL A 2 -50.97 -3.58 30.14
CA VAL A 2 -50.48 -4.85 30.77
C VAL A 2 -51.02 -6.19 30.20
N GLN A 3 -50.27 -7.22 29.80
CA GLN A 3 -48.83 -7.53 29.69
C GLN A 3 -48.72 -8.77 28.75
N ARG A 4 -47.75 -8.77 27.84
CA ARG A 4 -47.37 -9.94 27.03
C ARG A 4 -46.63 -10.97 27.91
N ARG A 5 -47.09 -12.22 27.91
CA ARG A 5 -46.40 -13.36 28.51
C ARG A 5 -45.20 -13.75 27.65
N ARG A 6 -44.00 -13.61 28.21
CA ARG A 6 -42.75 -14.23 27.72
C ARG A 6 -42.67 -15.63 28.31
N THR A 7 -42.58 -16.64 27.45
CA THR A 7 -42.17 -17.99 27.84
C THR A 7 -40.96 -18.33 26.98
N VAL A 8 -39.77 -18.32 27.58
CA VAL A 8 -38.55 -18.87 26.99
C VAL A 8 -38.08 -19.96 27.94
N LEU A 9 -38.04 -21.19 27.42
CA LEU A 9 -37.51 -22.36 28.11
C LEU A 9 -36.02 -22.18 28.39
N LYS A 10 -35.65 -22.43 29.65
CA LYS A 10 -34.30 -22.83 30.05
C LYS A 10 -34.19 -24.35 29.93
N ALA A 11 -33.22 -24.83 29.16
CA ALA A 11 -32.56 -26.12 29.38
C ALA A 11 -31.12 -26.01 28.89
N ALA A 12 -30.19 -26.51 29.69
CA ALA A 12 -28.76 -26.24 29.66
C ALA A 12 -27.94 -27.47 29.22
N ALA A 13 -26.61 -27.26 29.17
CA ALA A 13 -25.49 -28.20 29.03
C ALA A 13 -25.10 -28.57 27.58
N GLY A 14 -23.84 -28.47 27.15
CA GLY A 14 -22.62 -28.06 27.85
C GLY A 14 -21.41 -28.23 26.92
N ALA A 15 -20.55 -27.23 26.90
CA ALA A 15 -19.16 -27.37 26.47
C ALA A 15 -18.33 -26.46 27.39
N ALA A 16 -17.52 -27.07 28.24
CA ALA A 16 -16.64 -26.37 29.15
C ALA A 16 -15.53 -25.69 28.35
N VAL A 17 -15.68 -24.40 28.08
CA VAL A 17 -14.54 -23.55 27.72
C VAL A 17 -13.84 -23.26 29.04
N ALA A 18 -12.73 -23.95 29.28
CA ALA A 18 -11.76 -23.53 30.30
C ALA A 18 -11.25 -22.15 29.89
N ALA A 19 -11.88 -21.10 30.42
CA ALA A 19 -11.40 -19.74 30.31
C ALA A 19 -10.09 -19.67 31.11
N SER A 20 -8.97 -19.80 30.40
CA SER A 20 -7.66 -19.58 30.97
C SER A 20 -7.59 -18.12 31.44
N PRO A 21 -7.30 -17.82 32.72
CA PRO A 21 -7.23 -16.43 33.22
C PRO A 21 -6.09 -15.63 32.62
N LEU A 22 -5.26 -16.21 31.76
CA LEU A 22 -4.07 -15.58 31.18
C LEU A 22 -4.35 -14.63 30.00
N ALA A 23 -5.56 -14.60 29.43
CA ALA A 23 -5.86 -13.69 28.32
C ALA A 23 -5.91 -12.20 28.73
N PHE A 24 -6.04 -11.91 30.03
CA PHE A 24 -6.01 -10.54 30.56
C PHE A 24 -4.60 -10.03 30.93
N LEU A 25 -3.55 -10.85 30.78
CA LEU A 25 -2.18 -10.48 31.16
C LEU A 25 -1.31 -9.94 29.99
N PHE A 26 -1.88 -9.76 28.80
CA PHE A 26 -1.16 -9.20 27.64
C PHE A 26 -1.81 -7.95 27.02
N ARG A 27 -2.48 -7.10 27.82
CA ARG A 27 -2.65 -5.69 27.45
C ARG A 27 -1.36 -4.93 27.79
N ARG A 28 -0.31 -5.12 26.99
CA ARG A 28 0.73 -4.10 26.87
C ARG A 28 0.14 -2.99 26.01
N GLU A 29 0.10 -1.76 26.53
CA GLU A 29 0.00 -0.59 25.66
C GLU A 29 1.12 -0.72 24.63
N ALA A 30 0.76 -0.87 23.36
CA ALA A 30 1.72 -0.83 22.28
C ALA A 30 2.24 0.62 22.20
N ARG A 31 3.28 0.96 22.94
CA ARG A 31 4.08 2.14 22.64
C ARG A 31 5.00 1.79 21.48
N ALA A 32 5.18 2.71 20.55
CA ALA A 32 6.18 2.56 19.51
C ALA A 32 7.56 2.53 20.17
N ASP A 33 8.15 1.34 20.34
CA ASP A 33 9.42 1.13 21.06
C ASP A 33 10.65 1.33 20.14
N GLY A 34 10.53 2.21 19.14
CA GLY A 34 11.68 2.69 18.37
C GLY A 34 12.50 3.63 19.25
N GLY A 35 13.83 3.48 19.30
CA GLY A 35 14.68 4.48 19.97
C GLY A 35 14.36 5.90 19.44
N PRO A 36 14.55 6.96 20.25
CA PRO A 36 14.02 8.28 19.92
C PRO A 36 14.56 8.76 18.57
N LEU A 37 13.66 9.22 17.71
CA LEU A 37 14.03 9.92 16.48
C LEU A 37 14.83 11.17 16.86
N VAL A 38 15.89 11.44 16.11
CA VAL A 38 16.74 12.61 16.32
C VAL A 38 16.18 13.76 15.47
N PRO A 39 15.83 14.91 16.09
CA PRO A 39 15.41 16.09 15.35
C PRO A 39 16.44 16.51 14.31
N ASP A 40 16.03 16.58 13.05
CA ASP A 40 16.87 17.00 11.94
C ASP A 40 17.10 18.52 12.01
N PRO A 41 18.36 19.00 12.08
CA PRO A 41 18.67 20.43 12.03
C PRO A 41 18.14 21.12 10.78
N ALA A 42 18.05 20.42 9.64
CA ALA A 42 17.49 20.94 8.40
C ALA A 42 15.95 20.89 8.34
N ARG A 43 15.31 20.28 9.35
CA ARG A 43 13.86 20.10 9.46
C ARG A 43 13.24 19.47 8.20
N VAL A 44 13.86 18.41 7.69
CA VAL A 44 13.32 17.63 6.58
C VAL A 44 12.74 16.32 7.10
N LEU A 45 13.58 15.48 7.69
CA LEU A 45 13.19 14.14 8.11
C LEU A 45 13.94 13.72 9.37
N ASP A 46 13.22 13.55 10.46
CA ASP A 46 13.82 13.01 11.69
C ASP A 46 14.02 11.50 11.54
N LEU A 47 15.18 11.03 11.97
CA LEU A 47 15.61 9.64 11.78
C LEU A 47 16.23 9.07 13.07
N PRO A 48 16.26 7.73 13.24
CA PRO A 48 16.97 7.11 14.34
C PRO A 48 18.48 7.43 14.31
N PRO A 49 19.17 7.41 15.45
CA PRO A 49 20.62 7.62 15.50
C PRO A 49 21.38 6.71 14.53
N GLY A 50 22.31 7.30 13.76
CA GLY A 50 23.13 6.60 12.77
C GLY A 50 22.52 6.51 11.36
N PHE A 51 21.24 6.87 11.19
CA PHE A 51 20.62 7.04 9.89
C PHE A 51 20.81 8.47 9.35
N ARG A 52 20.80 8.60 8.03
CA ARG A 52 20.84 9.86 7.30
C ARG A 52 20.00 9.74 6.03
N TYR A 53 19.63 10.87 5.45
CA TYR A 53 18.95 10.90 4.16
C TYR A 53 19.74 11.70 3.11
N THR A 54 19.41 11.46 1.84
CA THR A 54 19.79 12.26 0.69
C THR A 54 18.53 12.62 -0.08
N ILE A 55 18.37 13.89 -0.45
CA ILE A 55 17.28 14.32 -1.33
C ILE A 55 17.70 14.03 -2.76
N LEU A 56 16.97 13.13 -3.42
CA LEU A 56 17.27 12.69 -4.78
C LEU A 56 16.69 13.64 -5.83
N GLN A 57 15.47 14.13 -5.60
CA GLN A 57 14.78 15.05 -6.49
C GLN A 57 13.86 15.98 -5.72
N ARG A 58 13.64 17.18 -6.27
CA ARG A 58 12.60 18.12 -5.84
C ARG A 58 11.64 18.44 -6.98
N ALA A 59 10.38 18.66 -6.64
CA ALA A 59 9.38 19.12 -7.59
C ALA A 59 9.86 20.37 -8.34
N PHE A 60 9.55 20.41 -9.62
CA PHE A 60 9.89 21.45 -10.59
C PHE A 60 11.37 21.61 -10.95
N GLU A 61 12.28 20.83 -10.36
CA GLU A 61 13.65 20.74 -10.85
C GLU A 61 13.70 20.10 -12.25
N PRO A 62 14.69 20.46 -13.09
CA PRO A 62 14.84 19.89 -14.42
C PRO A 62 15.19 18.39 -14.36
N MET A 63 14.59 17.62 -15.26
CA MET A 63 14.91 16.22 -15.51
C MET A 63 15.77 16.06 -16.77
N SER A 64 16.38 14.89 -16.96
CA SER A 64 17.26 14.60 -18.09
C SER A 64 16.56 14.64 -19.45
N ASP A 65 15.25 14.42 -19.49
CA ASP A 65 14.43 14.49 -20.71
C ASP A 65 13.99 15.92 -21.08
N GLY A 66 14.41 16.92 -20.32
CA GLY A 66 14.07 18.34 -20.52
C GLY A 66 12.72 18.75 -19.92
N SER A 67 11.94 17.82 -19.38
CA SER A 67 10.76 18.15 -18.57
C SER A 67 11.18 18.49 -17.13
N ARG A 68 10.21 18.87 -16.29
CA ARG A 68 10.44 19.11 -14.86
C ARG A 68 9.80 18.01 -14.02
N VAL A 69 10.38 17.76 -12.84
CA VAL A 69 9.82 16.83 -11.85
C VAL A 69 8.39 17.30 -11.49
N PRO A 70 7.35 16.46 -11.63
CA PRO A 70 6.02 16.83 -11.17
C PRO A 70 5.96 16.95 -9.64
N ALA A 71 4.99 17.70 -9.13
CA ALA A 71 4.71 17.74 -7.70
C ALA A 71 4.02 16.46 -7.20
N ARG A 72 3.73 16.40 -5.89
CA ARG A 72 3.05 15.28 -5.20
C ARG A 72 3.58 13.89 -5.55
N PRO A 73 4.90 13.64 -5.38
CA PRO A 73 5.44 12.29 -5.53
C PRO A 73 4.76 11.33 -4.54
N ASP A 74 4.29 10.20 -5.05
CA ASP A 74 3.46 9.23 -4.31
C ASP A 74 4.04 7.80 -4.36
N GLY A 75 3.21 6.78 -4.53
CA GLY A 75 3.57 5.38 -4.69
C GLY A 75 4.82 5.17 -5.53
N MET A 76 5.73 4.35 -5.02
CA MET A 76 7.05 4.15 -5.62
C MET A 76 7.59 2.75 -5.37
N ALA A 77 8.35 2.22 -6.31
CA ALA A 77 9.15 1.01 -6.14
C ALA A 77 10.56 1.18 -6.70
N CYS A 78 11.50 0.42 -6.11
CA CYS A 78 12.87 0.31 -6.56
C CYS A 78 13.12 -1.02 -7.29
N PHE A 79 13.73 -0.93 -8.46
CA PHE A 79 14.12 -2.06 -9.31
C PHE A 79 15.66 -2.07 -9.48
N SER A 80 16.21 -3.22 -9.86
CA SER A 80 17.64 -3.40 -10.11
C SER A 80 17.87 -4.15 -11.42
N ASP A 81 17.38 -3.56 -12.52
CA ASP A 81 17.33 -4.23 -13.83
C ASP A 81 18.67 -4.23 -14.56
N ALA A 82 19.58 -3.32 -14.20
CA ALA A 82 20.90 -3.21 -14.80
C ALA A 82 22.00 -3.19 -13.72
N PRO A 83 23.14 -3.88 -13.94
CA PRO A 83 24.22 -3.97 -12.96
C PRO A 83 24.72 -2.60 -12.47
N GLY A 84 24.82 -2.43 -11.15
CA GLY A 84 25.35 -1.21 -10.53
C GLY A 84 24.40 -0.02 -10.55
N THR A 85 23.13 -0.22 -10.92
CA THR A 85 22.11 0.83 -10.94
C THR A 85 20.85 0.42 -10.18
N LEU A 86 20.16 1.41 -9.64
CA LEU A 86 18.82 1.28 -9.09
C LEU A 86 17.86 2.15 -9.92
N THR A 87 16.69 1.64 -10.23
CA THR A 87 15.64 2.38 -10.95
C THR A 87 14.46 2.59 -10.01
N LEU A 88 14.13 3.84 -9.69
CA LEU A 88 12.89 4.20 -9.02
C LEU A 88 11.81 4.50 -10.06
N MET A 89 10.65 3.88 -9.92
CA MET A 89 9.44 4.23 -10.66
C MET A 89 8.48 4.88 -9.67
N ARG A 90 8.08 6.12 -9.93
CA ARG A 90 7.39 6.97 -8.95
C ARG A 90 6.17 7.64 -9.55
N ASN A 91 5.04 7.47 -8.90
CA ASN A 91 3.78 8.15 -9.22
C ASN A 91 3.80 9.62 -8.82
N HIS A 92 2.88 10.37 -9.42
CA HIS A 92 2.56 11.73 -9.04
C HIS A 92 1.05 11.92 -8.92
N GLU A 93 0.58 12.14 -7.69
CA GLU A 93 -0.84 12.14 -7.34
C GLU A 93 -1.49 13.50 -7.64
N LEU A 94 -1.65 13.79 -8.93
CA LEU A 94 -2.10 15.09 -9.40
C LEU A 94 -3.50 15.02 -10.02
N ASP A 95 -4.28 16.07 -9.74
CA ASP A 95 -5.61 16.28 -10.29
C ASP A 95 -5.55 16.76 -11.77
N LYS A 96 -6.69 17.26 -12.26
CA LYS A 96 -6.76 17.96 -13.55
C LYS A 96 -5.98 19.27 -13.50
N GLY A 97 -5.34 19.58 -14.62
CA GLY A 97 -4.50 20.76 -14.80
C GLY A 97 -3.02 20.38 -14.89
N LEU A 98 -2.26 21.19 -15.64
CA LEU A 98 -0.85 20.92 -15.91
C LEU A 98 0.11 21.69 -15.01
N SER A 99 -0.38 22.62 -14.17
CA SER A 99 0.47 23.48 -13.33
C SER A 99 1.46 22.68 -12.49
N ASP A 100 0.97 21.62 -11.86
CA ASP A 100 1.77 20.78 -10.96
C ASP A 100 2.43 19.61 -11.67
N SER A 101 2.09 19.39 -12.94
CA SER A 101 2.64 18.28 -13.75
C SER A 101 4.10 18.47 -14.12
N GLY A 102 4.63 19.70 -14.03
CA GLY A 102 5.98 20.03 -14.53
C GLY A 102 6.07 20.11 -16.07
N LEU A 103 4.93 20.20 -16.76
CA LEU A 103 4.83 20.33 -18.22
C LEU A 103 4.22 21.67 -18.61
N ASP A 104 4.75 22.29 -19.68
CA ASP A 104 4.18 23.52 -20.24
C ASP A 104 2.95 23.26 -21.12
N ARG A 105 2.87 22.06 -21.70
CA ARG A 105 1.73 21.57 -22.50
C ARG A 105 1.64 20.05 -22.39
N ALA A 106 0.45 19.51 -22.58
CA ALA A 106 0.26 18.07 -22.63
C ALA A 106 1.03 17.46 -23.82
N PRO A 107 1.80 16.39 -23.61
CA PRO A 107 2.45 15.66 -24.70
C PRO A 107 1.42 14.90 -25.55
N PRO A 108 1.69 14.64 -26.84
CA PRO A 108 0.81 13.86 -27.70
C PRO A 108 0.47 12.46 -27.17
N GLU A 109 1.38 11.87 -26.39
CA GLU A 109 1.23 10.56 -25.76
C GLU A 109 0.34 10.58 -24.52
N ALA A 110 -0.05 11.75 -24.00
CA ALA A 110 -0.86 11.84 -22.78
C ALA A 110 -2.18 11.07 -22.91
N PHE A 111 -2.57 10.33 -21.86
CA PHE A 111 -3.84 9.60 -21.84
C PHE A 111 -5.05 10.55 -21.91
N ASP A 112 -5.07 11.57 -21.07
CA ASP A 112 -5.93 12.77 -21.16
C ASP A 112 -5.04 14.02 -21.10
N ALA A 113 -5.18 14.90 -22.08
CA ALA A 113 -4.44 16.17 -22.15
C ALA A 113 -4.74 17.14 -21.00
N LYS A 114 -5.80 16.91 -20.23
CA LYS A 114 -6.20 17.74 -19.08
C LYS A 114 -5.72 17.18 -17.74
N ALA A 115 -5.21 15.97 -17.69
CA ALA A 115 -4.82 15.31 -16.47
C ALA A 115 -3.34 15.56 -16.14
N GLY A 116 -3.04 15.92 -14.90
CA GLY A 116 -1.71 16.36 -14.47
C GLY A 116 -0.79 15.23 -13.99
N GLY A 117 -1.37 14.09 -13.62
CA GLY A 117 -0.65 12.96 -13.05
C GLY A 117 0.19 12.19 -14.06
N GLY A 118 0.90 11.19 -13.53
CA GLY A 118 1.72 10.29 -14.32
C GLY A 118 2.79 9.61 -13.49
N VAL A 119 3.81 9.13 -14.19
CA VAL A 119 4.93 8.38 -13.60
C VAL A 119 6.25 8.93 -14.13
N THR A 120 7.20 9.05 -13.22
CA THR A 120 8.59 9.35 -13.54
C THR A 120 9.48 8.18 -13.18
N ARG A 121 10.59 8.08 -13.90
CA ARG A 121 11.65 7.11 -13.71
C ARG A 121 12.91 7.85 -13.29
N VAL A 122 13.59 7.36 -12.25
CA VAL A 122 14.85 7.91 -11.74
C VAL A 122 15.88 6.79 -11.67
N VAL A 123 16.98 6.93 -12.39
CA VAL A 123 18.10 5.97 -12.37
C VAL A 123 19.17 6.49 -11.46
N LEU A 124 19.60 5.67 -10.50
CA LEU A 124 20.62 5.99 -9.52
C LEU A 124 21.83 5.08 -9.71
N SER A 125 23.01 5.57 -9.38
CA SER A 125 24.15 4.68 -9.09
C SER A 125 23.85 3.90 -7.82
N GLU A 126 23.93 2.57 -7.85
CA GLU A 126 23.71 1.76 -6.64
C GLU A 126 24.78 2.04 -5.56
N LYS A 127 26.00 2.42 -5.99
CA LYS A 127 27.13 2.64 -5.09
C LYS A 127 27.07 3.99 -4.39
N THR A 128 26.76 5.06 -5.11
CA THR A 128 26.83 6.44 -4.60
C THR A 128 25.47 7.06 -4.35
N LEU A 129 24.40 6.49 -4.93
CA LEU A 129 23.04 7.05 -4.99
C LEU A 129 22.93 8.36 -5.79
N ASP A 130 23.95 8.70 -6.59
CA ASP A 130 23.87 9.81 -7.53
C ASP A 130 22.79 9.55 -8.57
N VAL A 131 21.97 10.56 -8.87
CA VAL A 131 20.99 10.51 -9.97
C VAL A 131 21.75 10.55 -11.30
N LEU A 132 21.71 9.43 -12.04
CA LEU A 132 22.33 9.28 -13.34
C LEU A 132 21.44 9.82 -14.46
N SER A 133 20.12 9.57 -14.35
CA SER A 133 19.12 10.14 -15.25
C SER A 133 17.74 10.13 -14.62
N SER A 134 16.86 10.99 -15.12
CA SER A 134 15.44 10.92 -14.81
C SER A 134 14.59 11.36 -16.00
N ASN A 135 13.47 10.68 -16.21
CA ASN A 135 12.56 10.95 -17.33
C ASN A 135 11.12 10.63 -16.96
N ARG A 136 10.17 11.19 -17.71
CA ARG A 136 8.76 10.77 -17.64
C ARG A 136 8.54 9.48 -18.41
N VAL A 137 7.65 8.62 -17.91
CA VAL A 137 7.24 7.36 -18.56
C VAL A 137 5.73 7.24 -18.75
N LEU A 138 4.93 7.97 -17.97
CA LEU A 138 3.47 8.08 -18.12
C LEU A 138 3.03 9.54 -17.92
N ALA A 139 2.04 9.97 -18.70
CA ALA A 139 1.45 11.30 -18.62
C ALA A 139 -0.06 11.26 -18.90
N GLY A 140 -0.79 12.23 -18.37
CA GLY A 140 -2.21 12.41 -18.67
C GLY A 140 -3.13 11.47 -17.89
N THR A 141 -2.70 11.01 -16.72
CA THR A 141 -3.51 10.21 -15.79
C THR A 141 -3.87 11.03 -14.55
N LEU A 142 -4.89 10.61 -13.81
CA LEU A 142 -5.40 11.35 -12.65
C LEU A 142 -5.11 10.63 -11.35
N ARG A 143 -4.64 11.38 -10.37
CA ARG A 143 -4.41 10.93 -8.99
C ARG A 143 -3.71 9.57 -8.95
N ASN A 144 -2.54 9.50 -9.61
CA ASN A 144 -1.69 8.33 -9.51
C ASN A 144 -1.23 8.22 -8.06
N CYS A 145 -1.92 7.42 -7.26
CA CYS A 145 -1.70 7.30 -5.82
C CYS A 145 -0.62 6.25 -5.56
N GLY A 146 -0.98 5.12 -4.96
CA GLY A 146 -0.13 3.95 -4.82
C GLY A 146 0.08 3.17 -6.12
N GLY A 147 0.49 1.91 -5.96
CA GLY A 147 0.81 1.05 -7.08
C GLY A 147 1.49 -0.21 -6.60
N GLY A 148 2.29 -0.83 -7.47
CA GLY A 148 3.23 -1.84 -7.00
C GLY A 148 4.17 -2.42 -8.04
N ALA A 149 5.24 -3.02 -7.55
CA ALA A 149 6.18 -3.73 -8.39
C ALA A 149 5.55 -5.01 -8.95
N SER A 150 5.90 -5.32 -10.19
CA SER A 150 5.44 -6.50 -10.89
C SER A 150 6.55 -7.09 -11.78
N PRO A 151 6.40 -8.32 -12.30
CA PRO A 151 7.39 -8.93 -13.20
C PRO A 151 7.64 -8.19 -14.52
N TRP A 152 6.81 -7.19 -14.84
CA TRP A 152 6.79 -6.50 -16.12
C TRP A 152 7.02 -4.98 -15.97
N GLY A 153 7.17 -4.50 -14.73
CA GLY A 153 7.49 -3.11 -14.41
C GLY A 153 6.69 -2.58 -13.23
N TRP A 154 6.43 -1.27 -13.25
CA TRP A 154 5.63 -0.59 -12.25
C TRP A 154 4.15 -0.56 -12.65
N LEU A 155 3.29 -0.88 -11.69
CA LEU A 155 1.86 -0.68 -11.76
C LEU A 155 1.47 0.64 -11.13
N SER A 156 1.02 1.60 -11.94
CA SER A 156 0.49 2.86 -11.45
C SER A 156 -1.03 2.79 -11.36
N CYS A 157 -1.60 3.23 -10.25
CA CYS A 157 -3.04 3.16 -9.96
C CYS A 157 -3.66 4.56 -9.97
N GLU A 158 -4.72 4.78 -10.76
CA GLU A 158 -5.53 6.00 -10.64
C GLU A 158 -6.56 5.88 -9.51
N GLU A 159 -6.45 6.76 -8.52
CA GLU A 159 -7.40 6.89 -7.41
C GLU A 159 -8.51 7.88 -7.76
N SER A 160 -9.13 7.64 -8.93
CA SER A 160 -10.15 8.51 -9.52
C SER A 160 -11.19 7.68 -10.26
N VAL A 161 -12.41 8.20 -10.39
CA VAL A 161 -13.47 7.59 -11.21
C VAL A 161 -14.09 8.59 -12.15
N ASP A 162 -13.34 9.65 -12.47
CA ASP A 162 -13.70 10.61 -13.49
C ASP A 162 -14.02 9.92 -14.82
N PRO A 163 -14.86 10.53 -15.69
CA PRO A 163 -15.20 9.92 -16.97
C PRO A 163 -13.94 9.56 -17.78
N GLY A 164 -13.76 8.28 -18.08
CA GLY A 164 -12.59 7.78 -18.81
C GLY A 164 -11.38 7.39 -17.95
N HIS A 165 -11.42 7.59 -16.63
CA HIS A 165 -10.36 7.27 -15.66
C HIS A 165 -10.77 6.18 -14.66
N GLY A 166 -9.82 5.80 -13.80
CA GLY A 166 -9.97 4.80 -12.73
C GLY A 166 -9.35 3.47 -13.08
N TYR A 167 -8.19 3.50 -13.72
CA TYR A 167 -7.52 2.32 -14.22
C TYR A 167 -6.11 2.18 -13.66
N VAL A 168 -5.61 0.97 -13.86
CA VAL A 168 -4.22 0.61 -13.63
C VAL A 168 -3.43 0.73 -14.93
N PHE A 169 -2.22 1.28 -14.87
CA PHE A 169 -1.32 1.49 -15.99
C PHE A 169 0.02 0.78 -15.79
N LEU A 170 0.45 0.04 -16.81
CA LEU A 170 1.76 -0.62 -16.84
C LEU A 170 2.83 0.35 -17.34
N CYS A 171 3.81 0.63 -16.49
CA CYS A 171 4.99 1.45 -16.80
C CYS A 171 6.26 0.58 -16.77
N ARG A 172 6.89 0.38 -17.93
CA ARG A 172 8.13 -0.40 -18.04
C ARG A 172 9.31 0.31 -17.39
N THR A 173 10.17 -0.44 -16.71
CA THR A 173 11.36 0.10 -16.04
C THR A 173 12.51 0.42 -16.98
N ASP A 174 12.46 -0.06 -18.23
CA ASP A 174 13.40 0.25 -19.31
C ASP A 174 12.91 1.37 -20.24
N ALA A 175 11.79 2.04 -19.90
CA ALA A 175 11.28 3.17 -20.67
C ALA A 175 12.15 4.42 -20.47
N GLU A 176 13.08 4.64 -21.39
CA GLU A 176 13.96 5.83 -21.41
C GLU A 176 13.25 7.12 -21.86
N ARG A 177 12.02 7.02 -22.35
CA ARG A 177 11.19 8.15 -22.80
C ARG A 177 9.71 7.89 -22.52
N LEU A 178 8.92 8.96 -22.55
CA LEU A 178 7.47 8.87 -22.52
C LEU A 178 6.96 8.03 -23.70
N ALA A 179 6.00 7.15 -23.41
CA ALA A 179 5.36 6.29 -24.39
C ALA A 179 3.84 6.34 -24.23
N ALA A 180 3.12 5.80 -25.21
CA ALA A 180 1.68 5.67 -25.13
C ALA A 180 1.28 4.84 -23.88
N PRO A 181 0.30 5.31 -23.08
CA PRO A 181 -0.17 4.65 -21.87
C PRO A 181 -0.65 3.21 -22.13
N GLN A 182 -0.13 2.24 -21.38
CA GLN A 182 -0.63 0.87 -21.38
C GLN A 182 -1.64 0.66 -20.24
N ARG A 183 -2.90 0.98 -20.53
CA ARG A 183 -4.03 0.80 -19.60
C ARG A 183 -4.45 -0.67 -19.49
N LEU A 184 -4.79 -1.12 -18.27
CA LEU A 184 -5.21 -2.50 -17.98
C LEU A 184 -6.69 -2.57 -17.57
N PRO A 185 -7.66 -2.48 -18.50
CA PRO A 185 -9.09 -2.42 -18.17
C PRO A 185 -9.61 -3.67 -17.45
N ALA A 186 -9.00 -4.84 -17.72
CA ALA A 186 -9.41 -6.09 -17.08
C ALA A 186 -9.12 -6.13 -15.56
N TYR A 187 -8.28 -5.22 -15.05
CA TYR A 187 -8.00 -5.07 -13.62
C TYR A 187 -9.12 -4.34 -12.88
N GLY A 188 -10.06 -3.78 -13.63
CA GLY A 188 -11.26 -3.13 -13.13
C GLY A 188 -11.21 -1.62 -13.19
N ARG A 189 -12.38 -0.99 -13.13
CA ARG A 189 -12.54 0.47 -13.08
C ARG A 189 -13.13 0.94 -11.75
N PHE A 190 -12.28 1.47 -10.88
CA PHE A 190 -12.63 1.98 -9.54
C PHE A 190 -11.50 2.89 -9.00
N ARG A 191 -11.61 3.37 -7.76
CA ARG A 191 -10.54 4.15 -7.09
C ARG A 191 -9.43 3.19 -6.67
N HIS A 192 -8.52 2.88 -7.59
CA HIS A 192 -7.40 1.97 -7.28
C HIS A 192 -6.42 2.71 -6.38
N GLU A 193 -6.11 2.15 -5.22
CA GLU A 193 -4.98 2.65 -4.46
C GLU A 193 -3.69 2.00 -4.95
N ALA A 194 -3.61 0.67 -4.82
CA ALA A 194 -2.37 -0.04 -5.03
C ALA A 194 -2.64 -1.42 -5.65
N ALA A 195 -1.60 -1.99 -6.25
CA ALA A 195 -1.68 -3.30 -6.87
C ALA A 195 -0.36 -4.05 -6.73
N CYS A 196 -0.39 -5.30 -6.29
CA CYS A 196 0.80 -6.16 -6.24
C CYS A 196 0.56 -7.46 -7.02
N VAL A 197 1.64 -8.10 -7.49
CA VAL A 197 1.55 -9.33 -8.28
C VAL A 197 2.23 -10.48 -7.57
N ASP A 198 1.55 -11.62 -7.47
CA ASP A 198 2.19 -12.90 -7.19
C ASP A 198 2.92 -13.39 -8.46
N PRO A 199 4.27 -13.38 -8.52
CA PRO A 199 5.00 -13.73 -9.72
C PRO A 199 4.85 -15.22 -10.08
N SER A 200 4.48 -16.07 -9.11
CA SER A 200 4.35 -17.51 -9.33
C SER A 200 3.09 -17.89 -10.10
N THR A 201 2.03 -17.08 -10.01
CA THR A 201 0.75 -17.28 -10.69
C THR A 201 0.39 -16.18 -11.69
N LEU A 202 1.09 -15.04 -11.63
CA LEU A 202 0.78 -13.78 -12.32
C LEU A 202 -0.59 -13.20 -11.93
N THR A 203 -1.10 -13.57 -10.75
CA THR A 203 -2.32 -12.99 -10.18
C THR A 203 -1.98 -11.61 -9.61
N ALA A 204 -2.72 -10.58 -10.02
CA ALA A 204 -2.64 -9.26 -9.43
C ALA A 204 -3.66 -9.14 -8.29
N TYR A 205 -3.30 -8.46 -7.21
CA TYR A 205 -4.16 -8.14 -6.06
C TYR A 205 -4.29 -6.63 -5.96
N LEU A 206 -5.51 -6.13 -5.78
CA LEU A 206 -5.81 -4.70 -5.92
C LEU A 206 -6.68 -4.22 -4.76
N SER A 207 -6.36 -3.04 -4.26
CA SER A 207 -7.10 -2.34 -3.22
C SER A 207 -7.97 -1.22 -3.81
N GLU A 208 -9.05 -0.88 -3.10
CA GLU A 208 -9.96 0.20 -3.45
C GLU A 208 -10.13 1.14 -2.24
N ASP A 209 -9.74 2.42 -2.41
CA ASP A 209 -9.93 3.43 -1.37
C ASP A 209 -11.37 3.97 -1.40
N GLU A 210 -12.25 3.16 -0.84
CA GLU A 210 -13.64 3.53 -0.56
C GLU A 210 -14.00 3.04 0.84
N THR A 211 -14.84 3.81 1.55
CA THR A 211 -15.32 3.39 2.88
C THR A 211 -16.11 2.08 2.83
N ASP A 212 -16.74 1.76 1.70
CA ASP A 212 -17.42 0.49 1.39
C ASP A 212 -16.68 -0.34 0.32
N GLY A 213 -15.37 -0.17 0.23
CA GLY A 213 -14.50 -0.84 -0.74
C GLY A 213 -14.45 -2.36 -0.58
N SER A 214 -13.89 -3.01 -1.61
CA SER A 214 -13.57 -4.44 -1.60
C SER A 214 -12.08 -4.67 -1.84
N PHE A 215 -11.60 -5.88 -1.55
CA PHE A 215 -10.26 -6.31 -1.95
C PHE A 215 -10.37 -7.27 -3.13
N TYR A 216 -9.61 -7.01 -4.20
CA TYR A 216 -9.76 -7.70 -5.47
C TYR A 216 -8.54 -8.54 -5.81
N ARG A 217 -8.73 -9.51 -6.70
CA ARG A 217 -7.66 -10.12 -7.48
C ARG A 217 -8.06 -10.22 -8.94
N TYR A 218 -7.13 -9.98 -9.84
CA TYR A 218 -7.22 -10.35 -11.23
C TYR A 218 -6.41 -11.62 -11.48
N ARG A 219 -7.06 -12.66 -11.98
CA ARG A 219 -6.43 -13.94 -12.31
C ARG A 219 -6.38 -14.12 -13.84
N PRO A 220 -5.19 -14.16 -14.46
CA PRO A 220 -5.07 -14.40 -15.89
C PRO A 220 -5.55 -15.82 -16.24
N SER A 221 -6.22 -15.98 -17.38
CA SER A 221 -6.53 -17.30 -17.95
C SER A 221 -5.36 -17.89 -18.75
N ASP A 222 -4.50 -17.03 -19.29
CA ASP A 222 -3.29 -17.39 -20.02
C ASP A 222 -2.10 -16.59 -19.48
N ARG A 223 -1.13 -17.29 -18.88
CA ARG A 223 0.05 -16.67 -18.28
C ARG A 223 1.05 -16.15 -19.31
N SER A 224 0.99 -16.61 -20.57
CA SER A 224 1.83 -16.07 -21.65
C SER A 224 1.34 -14.70 -22.12
N ARG A 225 0.08 -14.37 -21.84
CA ARG A 225 -0.58 -13.11 -22.19
C ARG A 225 -1.40 -12.61 -21.00
N PRO A 226 -0.75 -12.26 -19.87
CA PRO A 226 -1.39 -12.09 -18.57
C PRO A 226 -2.31 -10.86 -18.48
N HIS A 227 -2.37 -10.01 -19.50
CA HIS A 227 -3.26 -8.84 -19.53
C HIS A 227 -4.47 -9.03 -20.44
N ASP A 228 -4.46 -10.06 -21.28
CA ASP A 228 -5.36 -10.13 -22.44
C ASP A 228 -6.66 -10.86 -22.11
N SER A 229 -6.62 -11.78 -21.14
CA SER A 229 -7.79 -12.56 -20.71
C SER A 229 -7.62 -13.05 -19.27
N GLY A 230 -8.71 -12.97 -18.50
CA GLY A 230 -8.72 -13.37 -17.10
C GLY A 230 -10.03 -13.01 -16.43
N LYS A 231 -10.04 -13.11 -15.10
CA LYS A 231 -11.20 -12.74 -14.28
C LYS A 231 -10.78 -11.82 -13.15
N LEU A 232 -11.50 -10.72 -13.01
CA LEU A 232 -11.50 -9.93 -11.78
C LEU A 232 -12.43 -10.61 -10.78
N GLN A 233 -11.95 -10.79 -9.56
CA GLN A 233 -12.68 -11.40 -8.46
C GLN A 233 -12.51 -10.56 -7.20
N ALA A 234 -13.49 -10.59 -6.31
CA ALA A 234 -13.44 -9.94 -5.02
C ALA A 234 -13.39 -10.96 -3.88
N LEU A 235 -12.66 -10.64 -2.81
CA LEU A 235 -12.47 -11.50 -1.65
C LEU A 235 -13.79 -11.60 -0.87
N ARG A 236 -14.19 -12.83 -0.53
CA ARG A 236 -15.33 -13.14 0.35
C ARG A 236 -14.85 -13.98 1.53
N VAL A 237 -15.30 -13.63 2.74
CA VAL A 237 -15.11 -14.50 3.91
C VAL A 237 -16.03 -15.71 3.78
N ARG A 238 -15.46 -16.91 3.85
CA ARG A 238 -16.18 -18.15 3.61
C ARG A 238 -17.33 -18.31 4.60
N GLY A 239 -18.54 -18.55 4.08
CA GLY A 239 -19.73 -18.79 4.89
C GLY A 239 -20.39 -17.54 5.48
N VAL A 240 -19.81 -16.34 5.29
CA VAL A 240 -20.39 -15.08 5.78
C VAL A 240 -20.41 -14.03 4.66
N PRO A 241 -21.51 -13.94 3.87
CA PRO A 241 -21.59 -12.99 2.77
C PRO A 241 -21.59 -11.56 3.29
N ARG A 242 -20.90 -10.65 2.59
CA ARG A 242 -20.80 -9.23 2.97
C ARG A 242 -20.24 -9.01 4.38
N PHE A 243 -19.30 -9.85 4.79
CA PHE A 243 -18.59 -9.70 6.05
C PHE A 243 -17.89 -8.33 6.09
N ASP A 244 -18.11 -7.56 7.15
CA ASP A 244 -17.47 -6.27 7.36
C ASP A 244 -16.18 -6.46 8.17
N THR A 245 -15.02 -6.28 7.54
CA THR A 245 -13.72 -6.48 8.22
C THR A 245 -13.33 -5.31 9.11
N SER A 246 -14.03 -4.17 9.02
CA SER A 246 -13.65 -2.93 9.70
C SER A 246 -14.01 -2.88 11.17
N ARG A 247 -14.81 -3.83 11.69
CA ARG A 247 -15.35 -3.77 13.06
C ARG A 247 -15.27 -5.12 13.76
N ASP A 248 -15.13 -5.06 15.08
CA ASP A 248 -15.31 -6.18 16.01
C ASP A 248 -14.44 -7.43 15.75
N LEU A 249 -13.33 -7.27 15.02
CA LEU A 249 -12.31 -8.30 14.89
C LEU A 249 -11.39 -8.32 16.11
N GLU A 250 -10.85 -9.50 16.41
CA GLU A 250 -9.73 -9.65 17.34
C GLU A 250 -8.44 -9.73 16.51
N GLN A 251 -7.41 -8.98 16.90
CA GLN A 251 -6.11 -9.09 16.24
C GLN A 251 -5.60 -10.53 16.31
N GLY A 252 -5.05 -11.03 15.20
CA GLY A 252 -4.63 -12.41 15.02
C GLY A 252 -5.74 -13.38 14.60
N ILE A 253 -7.01 -12.93 14.49
CA ILE A 253 -8.08 -13.76 13.93
C ILE A 253 -7.73 -14.20 12.52
N ARG A 254 -8.02 -15.47 12.19
CA ARG A 254 -7.79 -16.05 10.87
C ARG A 254 -9.10 -16.51 10.26
N LEU A 255 -9.38 -16.00 9.06
CA LEU A 255 -10.60 -16.24 8.31
C LEU A 255 -10.26 -16.97 7.01
N GLN A 256 -10.93 -18.10 6.75
CA GLN A 256 -10.88 -18.71 5.43
C GLN A 256 -11.59 -17.81 4.43
N VAL A 257 -10.98 -17.60 3.27
CA VAL A 257 -11.58 -16.78 2.22
C VAL A 257 -11.79 -17.58 0.94
N GLU A 258 -12.70 -17.07 0.13
CA GLU A 258 -12.98 -17.51 -1.22
C GLU A 258 -13.13 -16.27 -2.11
N TRP A 259 -13.31 -16.47 -3.41
CA TRP A 259 -13.32 -15.37 -4.37
C TRP A 259 -14.55 -15.44 -5.25
N VAL A 260 -15.21 -14.30 -5.41
CA VAL A 260 -16.43 -14.17 -6.22
C VAL A 260 -16.13 -13.36 -7.47
N ASP A 261 -16.62 -13.83 -8.62
CA ASP A 261 -16.39 -13.15 -9.90
C ASP A 261 -17.10 -11.79 -9.93
N VAL A 262 -16.39 -10.76 -10.41
CA VAL A 262 -17.00 -9.48 -10.79
C VAL A 262 -17.51 -9.62 -12.22
N ALA A 263 -18.80 -9.42 -12.43
CA ALA A 263 -19.45 -9.70 -13.71
C ALA A 263 -18.98 -8.77 -14.84
N ASN A 264 -18.87 -7.47 -14.55
CA ASN A 264 -18.32 -6.47 -15.45
C ASN A 264 -17.22 -5.66 -14.73
N PRO A 265 -15.93 -5.94 -15.01
CA PRO A 265 -14.82 -5.21 -14.41
C PRO A 265 -14.67 -3.78 -14.95
N ASP A 266 -15.10 -3.51 -16.18
CA ASP A 266 -14.99 -2.19 -16.82
C ASP A 266 -16.38 -1.57 -17.13
N PRO A 267 -17.18 -1.26 -16.10
CA PRO A 267 -18.46 -0.61 -16.29
C PRO A 267 -18.29 0.88 -16.60
N LYS A 268 -19.22 1.40 -17.41
CA LYS A 268 -19.32 2.85 -17.67
C LYS A 268 -19.49 3.66 -16.36
N ASP A 269 -20.25 3.13 -15.43
CA ASP A 269 -20.54 3.74 -14.12
C ASP A 269 -19.73 3.04 -13.01
N THR A 270 -19.46 3.74 -11.90
CA THR A 270 -18.69 3.22 -10.75
C THR A 270 -19.49 2.18 -9.96
N THR A 271 -19.52 0.94 -10.46
CA THR A 271 -20.38 -0.14 -9.96
C THR A 271 -19.63 -1.41 -9.55
N VAL A 272 -18.32 -1.52 -9.80
CA VAL A 272 -17.51 -2.73 -9.53
C VAL A 272 -17.70 -3.22 -8.08
N ARG A 273 -17.53 -2.34 -7.08
CA ARG A 273 -17.76 -2.71 -5.67
C ARG A 273 -19.19 -3.16 -5.35
N ARG A 274 -20.19 -2.57 -6.02
CA ARG A 274 -21.60 -2.95 -5.83
C ARG A 274 -21.88 -4.34 -6.39
N GLN A 275 -21.26 -4.68 -7.53
CA GLN A 275 -21.31 -6.02 -8.11
C GLN A 275 -20.64 -7.04 -7.17
N ALA A 276 -19.45 -6.71 -6.65
CA ALA A 276 -18.73 -7.54 -5.68
C ALA A 276 -19.56 -7.78 -4.41
N ALA A 277 -20.09 -6.71 -3.81
CA ALA A 277 -20.94 -6.79 -2.62
C ALA A 277 -22.23 -7.60 -2.87
N ALA A 278 -22.85 -7.46 -4.05
CA ALA A 278 -24.01 -8.26 -4.44
C ALA A 278 -23.67 -9.75 -4.58
N ALA A 279 -22.45 -10.08 -5.01
CA ALA A 279 -21.91 -11.45 -5.06
C ALA A 279 -21.45 -11.98 -3.68
N GLY A 280 -21.50 -11.13 -2.65
CA GLY A 280 -21.19 -11.49 -1.27
C GLY A 280 -19.76 -11.20 -0.83
N ALA A 281 -18.98 -10.43 -1.59
CA ALA A 281 -17.65 -10.00 -1.20
C ALA A 281 -17.63 -9.29 0.17
N ALA A 282 -16.53 -9.43 0.89
CA ALA A 282 -16.31 -8.76 2.15
C ALA A 282 -16.03 -7.26 1.91
N ARG A 283 -16.43 -6.44 2.88
CA ARG A 283 -16.14 -5.00 2.90
C ARG A 283 -14.80 -4.77 3.57
N PHE A 284 -13.93 -3.99 2.92
CA PHE A 284 -12.71 -3.42 3.49
C PHE A 284 -12.86 -1.90 3.49
N CYS A 285 -12.62 -1.26 4.64
CA CYS A 285 -12.84 0.18 4.77
C CYS A 285 -11.56 0.92 4.39
N ARG A 286 -11.61 1.67 3.28
CA ARG A 286 -10.49 2.46 2.75
C ARG A 286 -9.24 1.60 2.56
N GLY A 287 -9.32 0.66 1.62
CA GLY A 287 -8.21 -0.23 1.31
C GLY A 287 -7.12 0.55 0.57
N GLU A 288 -5.96 0.69 1.20
CA GLU A 288 -4.86 1.52 0.69
C GLU A 288 -3.68 0.66 0.20
N GLY A 289 -2.46 0.86 0.71
CA GLY A 289 -1.28 0.14 0.27
C GLY A 289 -1.43 -1.38 0.29
N VAL A 290 -0.92 -2.04 -0.77
CA VAL A 290 -0.87 -3.51 -0.89
C VAL A 290 0.54 -3.96 -1.29
N PHE A 291 1.04 -5.03 -0.69
CA PHE A 291 2.38 -5.55 -0.99
C PHE A 291 2.41 -7.08 -0.98
N TYR A 292 3.07 -7.67 -1.98
CA TYR A 292 3.30 -9.12 -2.05
C TYR A 292 4.72 -9.47 -1.60
N LYS A 293 4.85 -10.50 -0.76
CA LYS A 293 6.12 -11.16 -0.47
C LYS A 293 5.90 -12.63 -0.12
N ASP A 294 6.66 -13.53 -0.75
CA ASP A 294 6.78 -14.94 -0.38
C ASP A 294 5.44 -15.67 -0.12
N GLY A 295 4.48 -15.54 -1.06
CA GLY A 295 3.16 -16.17 -0.94
C GLY A 295 2.20 -15.48 0.02
N VAL A 296 2.53 -14.26 0.46
CA VAL A 296 1.70 -13.44 1.35
C VAL A 296 1.42 -12.09 0.70
N VAL A 297 0.18 -11.65 0.80
CA VAL A 297 -0.24 -10.28 0.43
C VAL A 297 -0.60 -9.52 1.72
N TYR A 298 -0.01 -8.34 1.89
CA TYR A 298 -0.34 -7.40 2.96
C TYR A 298 -1.24 -6.31 2.41
N LEU A 299 -2.21 -5.86 3.19
CA LEU A 299 -3.18 -4.82 2.82
C LEU A 299 -3.41 -3.87 3.98
N CYS A 300 -3.28 -2.57 3.76
CA CYS A 300 -3.74 -1.54 4.68
C CYS A 300 -5.24 -1.27 4.52
N CYS A 301 -5.89 -0.99 5.64
CA CYS A 301 -7.24 -0.43 5.70
C CYS A 301 -7.21 0.78 6.63
N THR A 302 -7.05 1.97 6.06
CA THR A 302 -6.58 3.17 6.77
C THR A 302 -7.49 3.62 7.90
N SER A 303 -8.80 3.46 7.72
CA SER A 303 -9.83 3.84 8.68
C SER A 303 -10.58 2.63 9.24
N GLY A 304 -10.01 1.44 9.08
CA GLY A 304 -10.51 0.21 9.68
C GLY A 304 -10.25 0.13 11.18
N GLY A 305 -10.86 -0.87 11.82
CA GLY A 305 -10.64 -1.20 13.22
C GLY A 305 -11.56 -0.45 14.19
N ARG A 306 -11.54 -0.87 15.45
CA ARG A 306 -12.47 -0.38 16.48
C ARG A 306 -12.36 1.13 16.73
N GLN A 307 -11.17 1.69 16.56
CA GLN A 307 -10.90 3.11 16.74
C GLN A 307 -11.00 3.90 15.43
N GLY A 308 -11.12 3.23 14.28
CA GLY A 308 -11.09 3.88 12.97
C GLY A 308 -9.73 4.50 12.62
N THR A 309 -8.65 4.02 13.23
CA THR A 309 -7.27 4.54 13.05
C THR A 309 -6.35 3.57 12.32
N GLY A 310 -6.89 2.46 11.80
CA GLY A 310 -6.16 1.60 10.88
C GLY A 310 -6.10 0.13 11.23
N GLN A 311 -6.09 -0.69 10.19
CA GLN A 311 -5.80 -2.12 10.23
C GLN A 311 -4.78 -2.49 9.15
N VAL A 312 -3.97 -3.50 9.42
CA VAL A 312 -3.14 -4.18 8.41
C VAL A 312 -3.55 -5.64 8.39
N PHE A 313 -3.98 -6.11 7.22
CA PHE A 313 -4.32 -7.50 6.98
C PHE A 313 -3.16 -8.24 6.32
N LYS A 314 -3.07 -9.53 6.62
CA LYS A 314 -2.15 -10.48 5.99
C LYS A 314 -2.96 -11.60 5.35
N LEU A 315 -2.95 -11.67 4.03
CA LEU A 315 -3.55 -12.74 3.24
C LEU A 315 -2.47 -13.77 2.87
N SER A 316 -2.49 -14.93 3.51
CA SER A 316 -1.62 -16.05 3.15
C SER A 316 -2.27 -16.84 2.02
N LEU A 317 -1.59 -16.93 0.88
CA LEU A 317 -2.11 -17.59 -0.32
C LEU A 317 -1.98 -19.11 -0.17
N GLY A 318 -3.08 -19.82 -0.42
CA GLY A 318 -3.10 -21.27 -0.36
C GLY A 318 -2.44 -21.91 -1.58
N ASP A 319 -1.75 -23.03 -1.37
CA ASP A 319 -1.38 -23.92 -2.47
C ASP A 319 -2.63 -24.47 -3.17
N ALA A 320 -2.44 -25.10 -4.35
CA ALA A 320 -3.52 -25.77 -5.06
C ALA A 320 -4.35 -26.69 -4.14
N GLY A 321 -5.63 -26.34 -3.95
CA GLY A 321 -6.58 -27.09 -3.12
C GLY A 321 -6.70 -26.65 -1.66
N LYS A 322 -5.88 -25.69 -1.19
CA LYS A 322 -6.02 -25.06 0.13
C LYS A 322 -6.67 -23.67 -0.03
N PRO A 323 -7.57 -23.27 0.89
CA PRO A 323 -8.12 -21.92 0.87
C PRO A 323 -7.05 -20.89 1.24
N ASP A 324 -7.20 -19.68 0.69
CA ASP A 324 -6.45 -18.52 1.18
C ASP A 324 -6.92 -18.17 2.61
N MET A 325 -6.02 -17.63 3.42
CA MET A 325 -6.28 -17.28 4.82
C MET A 325 -6.03 -15.79 5.06
N LEU A 326 -7.08 -15.05 5.44
CA LEU A 326 -6.99 -13.66 5.84
C LEU A 326 -6.77 -13.57 7.35
N GLU A 327 -5.73 -12.88 7.77
CA GLU A 327 -5.40 -12.60 9.17
C GLU A 327 -5.46 -11.09 9.42
N LEU A 328 -6.10 -10.67 10.51
CA LEU A 328 -5.92 -9.30 11.03
C LEU A 328 -4.56 -9.24 11.72
N PHE A 329 -3.54 -8.82 10.97
CA PHE A 329 -2.14 -8.87 11.39
C PHE A 329 -1.82 -7.80 12.44
N ALA A 330 -2.30 -6.57 12.21
CA ALA A 330 -2.21 -5.48 13.15
C ALA A 330 -3.50 -4.65 13.12
N GLU A 331 -3.93 -4.17 14.29
CA GLU A 331 -4.97 -3.15 14.42
C GLU A 331 -4.43 -2.04 15.31
N SER A 332 -4.63 -0.79 14.89
CA SER A 332 -4.25 0.36 15.68
C SER A 332 -5.13 0.47 16.93
N PRO A 333 -4.55 0.46 18.15
CA PRO A 333 -5.29 0.78 19.36
C PRO A 333 -5.58 2.29 19.50
N GLY A 334 -5.07 3.12 18.58
CA GLY A 334 -5.25 4.56 18.51
C GLY A 334 -4.09 5.25 17.75
N ALA A 335 -4.34 6.47 17.28
CA ALA A 335 -3.44 7.26 16.42
C ALA A 335 -2.00 7.43 16.96
N SER A 336 -1.80 7.40 18.28
CA SER A 336 -0.44 7.47 18.86
C SER A 336 0.45 6.27 18.53
N VAL A 337 -0.14 5.15 18.10
CA VAL A 337 0.57 3.89 17.82
C VAL A 337 0.70 3.66 16.32
N LEU A 338 -0.40 3.84 15.61
CA LEU A 338 -0.48 3.78 14.16
C LEU A 338 -1.66 4.69 13.75
N ASP A 339 -1.43 5.70 12.92
CA ASP A 339 -2.47 6.65 12.49
C ASP A 339 -2.67 6.55 10.98
N MET A 340 -3.80 5.97 10.55
CA MET A 340 -4.17 5.88 9.13
C MET A 340 -3.04 5.30 8.27
N PRO A 341 -2.72 3.99 8.45
CA PRO A 341 -1.70 3.33 7.69
C PRO A 341 -2.10 3.26 6.21
N ASP A 342 -1.23 3.76 5.35
CA ASP A 342 -1.48 3.86 3.91
C ASP A 342 -0.46 3.02 3.15
N ASN A 343 0.61 3.65 2.67
CA ASN A 343 1.58 3.06 1.76
C ASN A 343 2.45 2.05 2.51
N ILE A 344 2.64 0.84 1.95
CA ILE A 344 3.40 -0.23 2.60
C ILE A 344 4.44 -0.90 1.72
N CYS A 345 5.50 -1.38 2.36
CA CYS A 345 6.39 -2.37 1.77
C CYS A 345 6.86 -3.39 2.81
N VAL A 346 7.12 -4.63 2.38
CA VAL A 346 7.72 -5.63 3.27
C VAL A 346 9.23 -5.64 3.06
N ALA A 347 9.96 -5.17 4.06
CA ALA A 347 11.40 -5.04 3.98
C ALA A 347 12.11 -6.42 3.87
N PRO A 348 13.33 -6.50 3.32
CA PRO A 348 14.07 -7.75 3.21
C PRO A 348 14.26 -8.49 4.55
N TRP A 349 14.33 -7.76 5.67
CA TRP A 349 14.45 -8.34 7.00
C TRP A 349 13.14 -8.85 7.63
N GLY A 350 11.99 -8.63 6.97
CA GLY A 350 10.70 -9.23 7.33
C GLY A 350 9.70 -8.31 8.02
N ASP A 351 10.07 -7.09 8.36
CA ASP A 351 9.13 -6.11 8.91
C ASP A 351 8.27 -5.50 7.78
N VAL A 352 7.04 -5.12 8.12
CA VAL A 352 6.19 -4.29 7.26
C VAL A 352 6.50 -2.84 7.58
N LEU A 353 7.05 -2.10 6.61
CA LEU A 353 7.18 -0.66 6.71
C LEU A 353 5.90 -0.02 6.21
N VAL A 354 5.41 0.96 6.96
CA VAL A 354 4.13 1.63 6.74
C VAL A 354 4.36 3.12 6.79
N ALA A 355 3.87 3.85 5.78
CA ALA A 355 3.78 5.29 5.81
C ALA A 355 2.37 5.70 6.26
N GLU A 356 2.28 6.68 7.15
CA GLU A 356 1.02 7.19 7.72
C GLU A 356 0.50 8.40 6.90
N ASP A 357 -0.82 8.44 6.69
CA ASP A 357 -1.58 9.59 6.20
C ASP A 357 -2.68 9.97 7.23
N GLY A 358 -2.21 10.26 8.44
CA GLY A 358 -3.05 10.57 9.59
C GLY A 358 -3.45 12.04 9.69
N SER A 359 -4.06 12.40 10.82
CA SER A 359 -4.29 13.82 11.16
C SER A 359 -3.21 14.39 12.08
N GLY A 360 -2.35 13.53 12.62
CA GLY A 360 -1.29 13.88 13.56
C GLY A 360 0.05 14.21 12.89
N GLU A 361 1.13 13.86 13.57
CA GLU A 361 2.45 13.80 12.93
C GLU A 361 2.47 12.65 11.94
N GLN A 362 3.18 12.82 10.83
CA GLN A 362 3.28 11.80 9.79
C GLN A 362 4.59 11.03 9.94
N LEU A 363 4.50 9.72 10.12
CA LEU A 363 5.64 8.85 10.34
C LEU A 363 5.73 7.73 9.28
N VAL A 364 6.95 7.22 9.13
CA VAL A 364 7.13 5.83 8.70
C VAL A 364 7.26 4.99 9.96
N ARG A 365 6.37 4.01 10.10
CA ARG A 365 6.40 2.98 11.14
C ARG A 365 6.93 1.67 10.58
N GLY A 366 7.55 0.87 11.45
CA GLY A 366 7.83 -0.53 11.18
C GLY A 366 6.96 -1.43 12.05
N ILE A 367 6.38 -2.48 11.46
CA ILE A 367 5.64 -3.52 12.16
C ILE A 367 6.43 -4.82 12.05
N THR A 368 6.94 -5.30 13.18
CA THR A 368 7.67 -6.57 13.26
C THR A 368 6.75 -7.78 12.95
N PRO A 369 7.30 -8.96 12.63
CA PRO A 369 6.49 -10.17 12.45
C PRO A 369 5.61 -10.55 13.65
N GLU A 370 5.96 -10.09 14.86
CA GLU A 370 5.15 -10.28 16.07
C GLU A 370 4.09 -9.18 16.29
N GLY A 371 3.93 -8.25 15.35
CA GLY A 371 2.93 -7.18 15.41
C GLY A 371 3.31 -5.97 16.26
N ARG A 372 4.58 -5.87 16.72
CA ARG A 372 5.07 -4.68 17.45
C ARG A 372 5.41 -3.55 16.48
N VAL A 373 4.97 -2.34 16.81
CA VAL A 373 5.17 -1.12 16.04
C VAL A 373 6.38 -0.33 16.58
N TYR A 374 7.15 0.30 15.70
CA TYR A 374 8.25 1.21 16.06
C TYR A 374 8.39 2.35 15.04
N ASP A 375 9.06 3.42 15.45
CA ASP A 375 9.26 4.61 14.62
C ASP A 375 10.53 4.49 13.79
N LEU A 376 10.42 4.77 12.49
CA LEU A 376 11.54 4.74 11.55
C LEU A 376 11.86 6.11 10.97
N ALA A 377 10.85 6.95 10.73
CA ALA A 377 11.05 8.33 10.28
C ALA A 377 9.85 9.19 10.67
N ARG A 378 10.05 10.50 10.80
CA ARG A 378 8.98 11.49 11.00
C ARG A 378 9.18 12.65 10.04
N ASN A 379 8.12 13.07 9.37
CA ASN A 379 8.16 14.28 8.55
C ASN A 379 8.38 15.49 9.47
N ALA A 380 9.56 16.11 9.35
CA ALA A 380 9.93 17.29 10.14
C ALA A 380 9.70 18.60 9.39
N LYS A 381 9.34 18.51 8.11
CA LYS A 381 9.23 19.63 7.18
C LYS A 381 7.86 20.26 7.16
N SER A 382 6.82 19.44 7.16
CA SER A 382 5.44 19.86 7.06
C SER A 382 4.51 18.86 7.77
N HIS A 383 3.21 19.11 7.68
CA HIS A 383 2.16 18.18 8.10
C HIS A 383 1.71 17.25 6.97
N GLY A 384 2.33 17.33 5.79
CA GLY A 384 2.03 16.44 4.67
C GLY A 384 2.50 15.02 4.94
N GLU A 385 1.79 14.06 4.37
CA GLU A 385 2.07 12.63 4.49
C GLU A 385 3.47 12.24 4.00
N LEU A 386 3.92 11.08 4.48
CA LEU A 386 5.01 10.33 3.90
C LEU A 386 4.39 9.25 3.01
N THR A 387 4.93 9.04 1.81
CA THR A 387 4.36 8.10 0.83
C THR A 387 5.48 7.41 0.03
N GLY A 388 5.14 6.41 -0.78
CA GLY A 388 6.05 5.72 -1.68
C GLY A 388 7.16 4.95 -0.97
N ILE A 389 6.89 4.48 0.27
CA ILE A 389 7.87 3.75 1.06
C ILE A 389 8.28 2.45 0.34
N CYS A 390 9.56 2.31 0.01
CA CYS A 390 10.11 1.09 -0.56
C CYS A 390 11.57 0.87 -0.15
N THR A 391 12.14 -0.29 -0.45
CA THR A 391 13.54 -0.60 -0.16
C THR A 391 14.28 -0.94 -1.45
N SER A 392 15.60 -0.71 -1.48
CA SER A 392 16.44 -1.31 -2.52
C SER A 392 16.35 -2.83 -2.43
N PRO A 393 16.50 -3.59 -3.54
CA PRO A 393 16.48 -5.05 -3.50
C PRO A 393 17.51 -5.65 -2.52
N SER A 394 18.64 -4.98 -2.34
CA SER A 394 19.67 -5.35 -1.36
C SER A 394 19.30 -5.04 0.10
N GLY A 395 18.25 -4.25 0.33
CA GLY A 395 17.79 -3.83 1.66
C GLY A 395 18.67 -2.79 2.34
N ASN A 396 19.62 -2.18 1.64
CA ASN A 396 20.56 -1.22 2.21
C ASN A 396 20.07 0.24 2.16
N VAL A 397 19.05 0.51 1.34
CA VAL A 397 18.47 1.84 1.17
C VAL A 397 16.96 1.74 1.34
N ILE A 398 16.39 2.71 2.05
CA ILE A 398 14.94 2.88 2.17
C ILE A 398 14.61 4.18 1.43
N PHE A 399 13.63 4.16 0.53
CA PHE A 399 13.19 5.34 -0.20
C PHE A 399 11.82 5.78 0.30
N VAL A 400 11.60 7.08 0.38
CA VAL A 400 10.34 7.68 0.82
C VAL A 400 10.15 9.03 0.17
N ASN A 401 8.90 9.44 -0.01
CA ASN A 401 8.51 10.74 -0.50
C ASN A 401 7.90 11.58 0.62
N LEU A 402 8.13 12.90 0.58
CA LEU A 402 7.30 13.87 1.31
C LEU A 402 6.38 14.50 0.25
N GLN A 403 5.12 14.05 0.22
CA GLN A 403 4.22 14.25 -0.92
C GLN A 403 3.99 15.76 -1.18
N MET A 404 3.48 16.47 -0.18
CA MET A 404 3.14 17.89 -0.28
C MET A 404 4.38 18.79 -0.41
N ASP A 405 5.53 18.35 0.09
CA ASP A 405 6.80 19.07 -0.04
C ASP A 405 7.50 18.82 -1.38
N GLY A 406 7.01 17.87 -2.18
CA GLY A 406 7.55 17.55 -3.49
C GLY A 406 8.95 16.95 -3.43
N LEU A 407 9.28 16.14 -2.41
CA LEU A 407 10.62 15.58 -2.22
C LEU A 407 10.63 14.06 -2.33
N THR A 408 11.66 13.52 -3.00
CA THR A 408 12.00 12.08 -2.96
C THR A 408 13.34 11.89 -2.28
N LEU A 409 13.38 11.02 -1.28
CA LEU A 409 14.54 10.82 -0.40
C LEU A 409 15.04 9.37 -0.47
N ALA A 410 16.36 9.21 -0.28
CA ALA A 410 17.00 7.95 0.04
C ALA A 410 17.56 7.99 1.47
N ILE A 411 17.14 7.05 2.31
CA ILE A 411 17.57 6.87 3.69
C ILE A 411 18.60 5.74 3.72
N THR A 412 19.75 6.02 4.33
CA THR A 412 20.84 5.06 4.55
C THR A 412 21.29 5.08 6.00
N GLY A 413 21.80 3.96 6.48
CA GLY A 413 22.20 3.83 7.89
C GLY A 413 22.41 2.37 8.26
N PRO A 414 22.43 2.05 9.57
CA PRO A 414 22.57 0.68 10.06
C PRO A 414 21.27 -0.11 9.87
N VAL A 415 20.84 -0.34 8.63
CA VAL A 415 19.58 -1.05 8.32
C VAL A 415 19.56 -2.47 8.89
N ALA A 416 20.72 -3.13 8.94
CA ALA A 416 20.88 -4.43 9.61
C ALA A 416 20.53 -4.40 11.11
N GLU A 417 20.61 -3.24 11.77
CA GLU A 417 20.15 -3.08 13.15
C GLU A 417 18.64 -3.02 13.26
N LEU A 418 17.89 -2.56 12.26
CA LEU A 418 16.41 -2.63 12.28
C LEU A 418 15.94 -4.08 12.38
N SER A 419 16.56 -4.97 11.58
CA SER A 419 16.40 -6.43 11.66
C SER A 419 16.69 -7.02 13.05
N ARG A 420 17.59 -6.40 13.82
CA ARG A 420 18.01 -6.86 15.16
C ARG A 420 17.24 -6.19 16.30
N ARG A 421 16.79 -4.95 16.16
CA ARG A 421 16.04 -4.20 17.18
C ARG A 421 14.66 -4.85 17.41
N GLY A 422 14.02 -5.37 16.37
CA GLY A 422 12.87 -6.27 16.53
C GLY A 422 13.17 -7.46 17.46
N LYS A 423 14.40 -7.99 17.43
CA LYS A 423 14.85 -9.13 18.25
C LYS A 423 15.43 -8.75 19.63
N HIS A 424 15.96 -7.55 19.84
CA HIS A 424 16.60 -7.18 21.12
C HIS A 424 15.61 -6.72 22.20
N PHE A 425 14.43 -6.25 21.83
CA PHE A 425 13.32 -6.11 22.78
C PHE A 425 12.73 -7.48 23.22
N ALA A 426 13.15 -8.59 22.59
CA ALA A 426 12.76 -9.95 23.00
C ALA A 426 13.56 -10.48 24.21
N ARG A 427 14.53 -9.72 24.76
CA ARG A 427 15.46 -10.21 25.80
C ARG A 427 15.59 -9.35 27.06
N ARG A 428 14.75 -8.34 27.28
CA ARG A 428 14.69 -7.70 28.60
C ARG A 428 13.59 -8.33 29.45
N PRO A 429 13.91 -9.25 30.37
CA PRO A 429 13.04 -9.51 31.51
C PRO A 429 13.09 -8.29 32.42
N LEU A 430 11.93 -7.75 32.76
CA LEU A 430 11.30 -7.90 34.09
C LEU A 430 9.88 -7.34 34.03
#